data_AF-A0A4Y9RMR4-F1
#
_entry.id   AF-A0A4Y9RMR4-F1
#
_cell.length_a   1.000
_cell.length_b   1.000
_cell.length_c   1.000
_cell.angle_alpha   90.00
_cell.angle_beta   90.00
_cell.angle_gamma   90.00
#
_symmetry.space_group_name_H-M   'P 1'
#
loop_
_entity.id
_entity.type
_entity.pdbx_description
1 polymer ?
#
loop_
_entity_poly.entity_id
_entity_poly.type
_entity_poly.pdbx_seq_one_letter_code
_entity_poly.pdbx_strand_id
1 'polypeptide(L)'
;MNAADRPVTDGLAALLELAHDARHVEHAVELDFMAVNATRALVPYRQAALWFADRGVCALSGVAQLEANAPYVQWLERVCRIPHDAGRLDAAMLPADDAQEWNDWLPAYGLWLPLTSEARAKDGRTGAVLLARDLPWLDEEIALLTEWADVLQHAWEAKRPPRSWNLASLQSAVREALRRDRADKPWWKRRATLASAALLAILLFPVRLTVLAPGELVPANPAVIRSPLEGVIERFHVKPNEAVKKDQPLFDFDQAQLASRAAVAEQALATAEAEYRQALQQALNDGKSKSQLATLQGKIEERRAETEFLRGQVERAHVLAPRDGIALFDDPSEWIGRPVATGERILRIAAPDDVEVEAWLAVGDAIRLEPGADAQLYLSADPLAPVAAHIRYVAYEAQQRPDGGFAYRVRAALDGKSGQRVGLKGTAKLSGHRVPLVYWMLRRPLAAVRQVLGW
;
A
#
# COMPACT_ATOMS: atom_id res chain seq x y z
N MET A 1 17.34 -62.42 43.39
CA MET A 1 15.90 -62.29 43.66
C MET A 1 15.22 -62.30 42.30
N ASN A 2 14.45 -63.36 42.00
CA ASN A 2 13.77 -63.50 40.71
C ASN A 2 12.75 -62.37 40.53
N ALA A 3 12.64 -61.82 39.32
CA ALA A 3 11.73 -60.72 38.99
C ALA A 3 10.23 -61.08 39.06
N ALA A 4 9.90 -62.31 39.45
CA ALA A 4 8.54 -62.85 39.47
C ALA A 4 7.79 -62.63 40.81
N ASP A 5 8.36 -61.88 41.76
CA ASP A 5 7.77 -61.72 43.10
C ASP A 5 7.93 -60.29 43.65
N ARG A 6 7.59 -59.27 42.83
CA ARG A 6 7.41 -57.91 43.33
C ARG A 6 5.94 -57.73 43.76
N PRO A 7 5.67 -57.26 44.97
CA PRO A 7 4.29 -57.06 45.43
C PRO A 7 3.59 -55.97 44.58
N VAL A 8 2.32 -56.17 44.25
CA VAL A 8 1.46 -55.26 43.46
C VAL A 8 1.50 -53.80 43.97
N THR A 9 1.74 -53.61 45.27
CA THR A 9 1.91 -52.30 45.91
C THR A 9 3.13 -51.51 45.38
N ASP A 10 4.19 -52.19 44.94
CA ASP A 10 5.40 -51.57 44.37
C ASP A 10 5.14 -51.07 42.93
N GLY A 11 4.34 -51.81 42.16
CA GLY A 11 3.95 -51.43 40.79
C GLY A 11 3.02 -50.21 40.74
N LEU A 12 2.09 -50.08 41.68
CA LEU A 12 1.21 -48.91 41.79
C LEU A 12 1.95 -47.65 42.24
N ALA A 13 2.94 -47.79 43.14
CA ALA A 13 3.77 -46.66 43.54
C ALA A 13 4.61 -46.15 42.35
N ALA A 14 5.21 -47.07 41.58
CA ALA A 14 5.93 -46.73 40.35
C ALA A 14 5.02 -46.07 39.30
N LEU A 15 3.76 -46.51 39.15
CA LEU A 15 2.80 -45.88 38.25
C LEU A 15 2.51 -44.44 38.65
N LEU A 16 2.32 -44.17 39.95
CA LEU A 16 2.05 -42.82 40.44
C LEU A 16 3.25 -41.87 40.23
N GLU A 17 4.47 -42.37 40.41
CA GLU A 17 5.70 -41.61 40.14
C GLU A 17 5.83 -41.29 38.64
N LEU A 18 5.68 -42.30 37.77
CA LEU A 18 5.69 -42.09 36.33
C LEU A 18 4.56 -41.15 35.86
N ALA A 19 3.38 -41.24 36.46
CA ALA A 19 2.26 -40.33 36.17
C ALA A 19 2.52 -38.89 36.67
N HIS A 20 3.28 -38.73 37.75
CA HIS A 20 3.75 -37.41 38.17
C HIS A 20 4.73 -36.85 37.13
N ASP A 21 5.73 -37.62 36.73
CA ASP A 21 6.74 -37.20 35.76
C ASP A 21 6.11 -36.87 34.40
N ALA A 22 5.21 -37.71 33.90
CA ALA A 22 4.47 -37.51 32.65
C ALA A 22 3.80 -36.14 32.55
N ARG A 23 3.26 -35.63 33.66
CA ARG A 23 2.56 -34.34 33.71
C ARG A 23 3.53 -33.16 33.71
N HIS A 24 4.74 -33.35 34.24
CA HIS A 24 5.73 -32.29 34.41
C HIS A 24 6.74 -32.20 33.25
N VAL A 25 6.75 -33.17 32.34
CA VAL A 25 7.53 -33.11 31.09
C VAL A 25 7.27 -31.81 30.31
N GLU A 26 8.32 -31.14 29.84
CA GLU A 26 8.23 -29.86 29.12
C GLU A 26 8.04 -30.08 27.60
N HIS A 27 8.67 -31.10 27.03
CA HIS A 27 8.68 -31.35 25.60
C HIS A 27 7.97 -32.66 25.20
N ALA A 28 7.20 -32.63 24.11
CA ALA A 28 6.48 -33.83 23.63
C ALA A 28 7.41 -35.01 23.27
N VAL A 29 8.65 -34.73 22.86
CA VAL A 29 9.67 -35.75 22.53
C VAL A 29 10.16 -36.47 23.79
N GLU A 30 10.23 -35.80 24.93
CA GLU A 30 10.59 -36.43 26.22
C GLU A 30 9.50 -37.39 26.68
N LEU A 31 8.23 -37.03 26.44
CA LEU A 31 7.07 -37.92 26.65
C LEU A 31 7.14 -39.15 25.74
N ASP A 32 7.52 -38.98 24.46
CA ASP A 32 7.73 -40.08 23.52
C ASP A 32 8.84 -41.04 24.01
N PHE A 33 9.95 -40.49 24.51
CA PHE A 33 11.06 -41.28 25.08
C PHE A 33 10.67 -42.00 26.38
N MET A 34 9.93 -41.32 27.25
CA MET A 34 9.46 -41.88 28.53
C MET A 34 8.48 -43.04 28.30
N ALA A 35 7.60 -42.94 27.32
CA ALA A 35 6.64 -43.99 26.97
C ALA A 35 7.30 -45.33 26.59
N VAL A 36 8.49 -45.31 25.98
CA VAL A 36 9.18 -46.54 25.54
C VAL A 36 10.33 -46.97 26.44
N ASN A 37 10.80 -46.14 27.38
CA ASN A 37 11.91 -46.48 28.28
C ASN A 37 11.51 -46.54 29.75
N ALA A 38 10.69 -45.60 30.22
CA ALA A 38 10.31 -45.53 31.64
C ALA A 38 9.26 -46.60 32.00
N THR A 39 8.48 -47.07 31.02
CA THR A 39 7.53 -48.18 31.17
C THR A 39 8.18 -49.45 31.74
N ARG A 40 9.50 -49.63 31.56
CA ARG A 40 10.26 -50.78 32.10
C ARG A 40 10.27 -50.81 33.63
N ALA A 41 10.05 -49.67 34.28
CA ALA A 41 9.91 -49.58 35.74
C ALA A 41 8.62 -50.27 36.24
N LEU A 42 7.56 -50.28 35.42
CA LEU A 42 6.30 -50.94 35.73
C LEU A 42 6.39 -52.44 35.47
N VAL A 43 6.76 -52.82 34.25
CA VAL A 43 6.80 -54.22 33.81
C VAL A 43 8.04 -54.44 32.95
N PRO A 44 8.86 -55.48 33.23
CA PRO A 44 10.03 -55.76 32.41
C PRO A 44 9.60 -56.24 31.02
N TYR A 45 10.12 -55.55 30.00
CA TYR A 45 10.06 -55.96 28.58
C TYR A 45 11.43 -55.87 27.95
N ARG A 46 11.57 -56.47 26.76
CA ARG A 46 12.83 -56.48 26.01
C ARG A 46 12.87 -55.38 24.96
N GLN A 47 11.75 -55.13 24.28
CA GLN A 47 11.65 -54.06 23.29
C GLN A 47 10.30 -53.32 23.43
N ALA A 48 10.31 -52.02 23.17
CA ALA A 48 9.12 -51.19 23.07
C ALA A 48 9.20 -50.25 21.87
N ALA A 49 8.05 -49.97 21.26
CA ALA A 49 7.92 -49.01 20.17
C ALA A 49 6.67 -48.14 20.36
N LEU A 50 6.80 -46.86 20.06
CA LEU A 50 5.71 -45.89 20.07
C LEU A 50 5.37 -45.50 18.64
N TRP A 51 4.10 -45.59 18.28
CA TRP A 51 3.62 -45.29 16.94
C TRP A 51 2.41 -44.34 16.97
N PHE A 52 2.37 -43.41 16.02
CA PHE A 52 1.21 -42.55 15.77
C PHE A 52 0.88 -42.50 14.28
N ALA A 53 -0.40 -42.51 13.91
CA ALA A 53 -0.84 -42.48 12.52
C ALA A 53 -0.37 -41.25 11.73
N ASP A 54 -0.16 -40.10 12.39
CA ASP A 54 0.30 -38.86 11.77
C ASP A 54 1.83 -38.68 11.76
N ARG A 55 2.56 -39.44 12.60
CA ARG A 55 4.03 -39.30 12.76
C ARG A 55 4.83 -40.56 12.43
N GLY A 56 4.18 -41.71 12.24
CA GLY A 56 4.86 -43.01 12.11
C GLY A 56 5.44 -43.50 13.44
N VAL A 57 6.50 -44.30 13.39
CA VAL A 57 7.22 -44.74 14.59
C VAL A 57 8.01 -43.56 15.16
N CYS A 58 7.69 -43.17 16.40
CA CYS A 58 8.22 -41.97 17.03
C CYS A 58 9.38 -42.24 17.98
N ALA A 59 9.35 -43.39 18.67
CA ALA A 59 10.39 -43.76 19.62
C ALA A 59 10.52 -45.29 19.72
N LEU A 60 11.74 -45.75 20.03
CA LEU A 60 12.06 -47.15 20.31
C LEU A 60 12.83 -47.25 21.63
N SER A 61 12.61 -48.33 22.39
CA SER A 61 13.34 -48.58 23.63
C SER A 61 14.83 -48.76 23.38
N GLY A 62 15.67 -48.12 24.20
CA GLY A 62 17.13 -48.31 24.19
C GLY A 62 17.88 -47.64 23.03
N VAL A 63 17.18 -46.87 22.18
CA VAL A 63 17.79 -46.13 21.06
C VAL A 63 17.55 -44.64 21.24
N ALA A 64 18.62 -43.83 21.21
CA ALA A 64 18.53 -42.38 21.39
C ALA A 64 18.08 -41.63 20.12
N GLN A 65 18.38 -42.17 18.93
CA GLN A 65 18.04 -41.57 17.64
C GLN A 65 17.53 -42.62 16.66
N LEU A 66 16.31 -42.42 16.14
CA LEU A 66 15.65 -43.34 15.23
C LEU A 66 16.16 -43.15 13.79
N GLU A 67 16.63 -44.22 13.16
CA GLU A 67 16.89 -44.25 11.72
C GLU A 67 15.64 -44.73 10.98
N ALA A 68 14.87 -43.80 10.40
CA ALA A 68 13.59 -44.09 9.75
C ALA A 68 13.70 -45.10 8.57
N ASN A 69 14.87 -45.21 7.95
CA ASN A 69 15.11 -46.11 6.81
C ASN A 69 15.64 -47.50 7.22
N ALA A 70 15.80 -47.78 8.52
CA ALA A 70 16.25 -49.10 8.97
C ALA A 70 15.19 -50.17 8.65
N PRO A 71 15.59 -51.37 8.16
CA PRO A 71 14.66 -52.45 7.83
C PRO A 71 13.68 -52.80 8.96
N TYR A 72 14.16 -52.78 10.20
CA TYR A 72 13.36 -52.99 11.40
C TYR A 72 12.24 -51.94 11.56
N VAL A 73 12.54 -50.66 11.36
CA VAL A 73 11.55 -49.57 11.51
C VAL A 73 10.49 -49.63 10.41
N GLN A 74 10.89 -49.96 9.18
CA GLN A 74 9.96 -50.14 8.07
C GLN A 74 9.02 -51.32 8.29
N TRP A 75 9.53 -52.44 8.82
CA TRP A 75 8.70 -53.57 9.21
C TRP A 75 7.74 -53.18 10.35
N LEU A 76 8.25 -52.51 11.40
CA LEU A 76 7.44 -52.08 12.53
C LEU A 76 6.33 -51.10 12.13
N GLU A 77 6.59 -50.21 11.17
CA GLU A 77 5.56 -49.35 10.57
C GLU A 77 4.45 -50.14 9.87
N ARG A 78 4.78 -51.22 9.14
CA ARG A 78 3.77 -52.08 8.51
C ARG A 78 2.91 -52.76 9.57
N VAL A 79 3.55 -53.34 10.58
CA VAL A 79 2.88 -54.02 11.70
C VAL A 79 1.96 -53.07 12.47
N CYS A 80 2.40 -51.85 12.77
CA CYS A 80 1.62 -50.87 13.54
C CYS A 80 0.46 -50.22 12.75
N ARG A 81 0.49 -50.26 11.41
CA ARG A 81 -0.60 -49.75 10.57
C ARG A 81 -1.79 -50.70 10.50
N ILE A 82 -1.58 -51.98 10.80
CA ILE A 82 -2.65 -52.97 10.87
C ILE A 82 -3.51 -52.63 12.10
N PRO A 83 -4.85 -52.61 11.97
CA PRO A 83 -5.72 -52.39 13.11
C PRO A 83 -5.66 -53.59 14.06
N HIS A 84 -5.17 -53.34 15.27
CA HIS A 84 -5.11 -54.32 16.36
C HIS A 84 -6.07 -53.93 17.49
N ASP A 85 -6.69 -54.94 18.11
CA ASP A 85 -7.41 -54.75 19.36
C ASP A 85 -6.44 -54.56 20.53
N ALA A 86 -6.90 -53.91 21.60
CA ALA A 86 -6.11 -53.76 22.81
C ALA A 86 -5.81 -55.12 23.44
N GLY A 87 -4.53 -55.42 23.70
CA GLY A 87 -4.13 -56.64 24.38
C GLY A 87 -2.98 -57.39 23.70
N ARG A 88 -2.94 -58.71 23.90
CA ARG A 88 -1.82 -59.56 23.49
C ARG A 88 -1.76 -59.65 21.96
N LEU A 89 -0.55 -59.50 21.42
CA LEU A 89 -0.27 -59.54 19.99
C LEU A 89 0.76 -60.65 19.72
N ASP A 90 0.36 -61.64 18.95
CA ASP A 90 1.21 -62.75 18.54
C ASP A 90 1.47 -62.72 17.03
N ALA A 91 2.60 -63.29 16.59
CA ALA A 91 2.94 -63.37 15.17
C ALA A 91 1.85 -64.02 14.30
N ALA A 92 1.06 -64.94 14.87
CA ALA A 92 -0.05 -65.61 14.17
C ALA A 92 -1.23 -64.68 13.83
N MET A 93 -1.30 -63.50 14.45
CA MET A 93 -2.35 -62.49 14.19
C MET A 93 -1.97 -61.55 13.04
N LEU A 94 -0.76 -61.67 12.51
CA LEU A 94 -0.24 -60.83 11.42
C LEU A 94 -0.36 -61.54 10.05
N PRO A 95 -0.37 -60.77 8.95
CA PRO A 95 -0.23 -61.31 7.59
C PRO A 95 1.03 -62.19 7.47
N ALA A 96 0.97 -63.20 6.58
CA ALA A 96 1.99 -64.25 6.48
C ALA A 96 3.42 -63.71 6.27
N ASP A 97 3.57 -62.61 5.53
CA ASP A 97 4.88 -62.00 5.25
C ASP A 97 5.47 -61.33 6.51
N ASP A 98 4.67 -60.52 7.22
CA ASP A 98 5.13 -59.83 8.44
C ASP A 98 5.29 -60.80 9.63
N ALA A 99 4.52 -61.90 9.66
CA ALA A 99 4.60 -62.96 10.66
C ALA A 99 5.91 -63.76 10.57
N GLN A 100 6.46 -63.95 9.36
CA GLN A 100 7.75 -64.61 9.17
C GLN A 100 8.90 -63.75 9.71
N GLU A 101 8.86 -62.45 9.43
CA GLU A 101 9.85 -61.48 9.91
C GLU A 101 9.76 -61.20 11.43
N TRP A 102 8.65 -61.54 12.10
CA TRP A 102 8.47 -61.29 13.53
C TRP A 102 9.57 -61.91 14.39
N ASN A 103 9.92 -63.17 14.15
CA ASN A 103 10.90 -63.89 14.97
C ASN A 103 12.33 -63.38 14.77
N ASP A 104 12.61 -62.68 13.66
CA ASP A 104 13.91 -62.08 13.38
C ASP A 104 14.11 -60.77 14.17
N TRP A 105 13.00 -60.08 14.48
CA TRP A 105 13.04 -58.71 15.04
C TRP A 105 12.50 -58.60 16.47
N LEU A 106 11.37 -59.25 16.79
CA LEU A 106 10.68 -59.15 18.07
C LEU A 106 10.66 -60.48 18.86
N PRO A 107 10.65 -60.40 20.20
CA PRO A 107 10.36 -61.54 21.08
C PRO A 107 8.99 -62.18 20.83
N ALA A 108 8.80 -63.39 21.35
CA ALA A 108 7.63 -64.22 21.08
C ALA A 108 6.27 -63.60 21.48
N TYR A 109 6.22 -62.79 22.55
CA TYR A 109 4.97 -62.24 23.08
C TYR A 109 4.93 -60.72 22.97
N GLY A 110 4.08 -60.21 22.08
CA GLY A 110 3.77 -58.79 21.93
C GLY A 110 2.57 -58.36 22.77
N LEU A 111 2.49 -57.07 23.07
CA LEU A 111 1.38 -56.42 23.72
C LEU A 111 1.11 -55.08 23.02
N TRP A 112 -0.10 -54.91 22.52
CA TRP A 112 -0.57 -53.71 21.85
C TRP A 112 -1.45 -52.88 22.80
N LEU A 113 -1.01 -51.65 23.06
CA LEU A 113 -1.69 -50.70 23.94
C LEU A 113 -2.13 -49.48 23.11
N PRO A 114 -3.41 -49.39 22.70
CA PRO A 114 -3.88 -48.27 21.92
C PRO A 114 -3.95 -46.99 22.76
N LEU A 115 -3.52 -45.88 22.17
CA LEU A 115 -3.58 -44.52 22.72
C LEU A 115 -4.74 -43.75 22.07
N THR A 116 -5.96 -44.22 22.34
CA THR A 116 -7.20 -43.70 21.73
C THR A 116 -8.14 -43.05 22.74
N SER A 117 -8.54 -41.79 22.50
CA SER A 117 -9.64 -41.11 23.20
C SER A 117 -10.83 -41.03 22.26
N GLU A 118 -12.04 -41.09 22.82
CA GLU A 118 -13.28 -40.89 22.07
C GLU A 118 -13.29 -39.57 21.28
N ALA A 119 -12.57 -38.53 21.76
CA ALA A 119 -12.39 -37.27 21.04
C ALA A 119 -11.48 -37.42 19.81
N ARG A 120 -10.51 -38.34 19.86
CA ARG A 120 -9.47 -38.60 18.86
C ARG A 120 -9.96 -39.50 17.71
N ALA A 121 -10.93 -40.37 17.97
CA ALA A 121 -11.55 -41.24 16.96
C ALA A 121 -12.21 -40.44 15.81
N LYS A 122 -12.72 -39.23 16.10
CA LYS A 122 -13.34 -38.35 15.09
C LYS A 122 -12.34 -37.56 14.23
N ASP A 123 -11.11 -37.39 14.71
CA ASP A 123 -10.05 -36.63 14.03
C ASP A 123 -9.06 -37.53 13.25
N GLY A 124 -9.29 -38.86 13.23
CA GLY A 124 -8.50 -39.82 12.44
C GLY A 124 -7.06 -40.02 12.92
N ARG A 125 -6.75 -39.64 14.16
CA ARG A 125 -5.39 -39.68 14.71
C ARG A 125 -5.27 -40.77 15.75
N THR A 126 -5.02 -42.01 15.37
CA THR A 126 -4.77 -43.11 16.30
C THR A 126 -3.28 -43.21 16.63
N GLY A 127 -2.94 -43.81 17.77
CA GLY A 127 -1.57 -44.16 18.14
C GLY A 127 -1.56 -45.36 19.07
N ALA A 128 -0.40 -45.94 19.31
CA ALA A 128 -0.26 -47.10 20.18
C ALA A 128 1.18 -47.26 20.69
N VAL A 129 1.32 -47.99 21.80
CA VAL A 129 2.58 -48.51 22.31
C VAL A 129 2.59 -50.02 22.10
N LEU A 130 3.62 -50.52 21.42
CA LEU A 130 3.90 -51.94 21.25
C LEU A 130 5.00 -52.33 22.22
N LEU A 131 4.75 -53.31 23.09
CA LEU A 131 5.74 -53.89 24.00
C LEU A 131 5.97 -55.36 23.64
N ALA A 132 7.20 -55.85 23.73
CA ALA A 132 7.49 -57.25 23.43
C ALA A 132 8.49 -57.87 24.42
N ARG A 133 8.25 -59.13 24.78
CA ARG A 133 9.10 -59.90 25.71
C ARG A 133 9.05 -61.40 25.46
N ASP A 134 9.98 -62.13 26.08
CA ASP A 134 10.15 -63.59 25.90
C ASP A 134 9.18 -64.43 26.78
N LEU A 135 8.44 -63.80 27.70
CA LEU A 135 7.50 -64.44 28.63
C LEU A 135 6.05 -63.98 28.37
N PRO A 136 5.04 -64.84 28.56
CA PRO A 136 3.64 -64.48 28.35
C PRO A 136 3.20 -63.37 29.32
N TRP A 137 2.37 -62.43 28.85
CA TRP A 137 1.83 -61.32 29.65
C TRP A 137 0.79 -61.80 30.66
N LEU A 138 0.89 -61.32 31.91
CA LEU A 138 -0.10 -61.56 32.96
C LEU A 138 -1.22 -60.52 32.88
N ASP A 139 -2.45 -60.89 33.23
CA ASP A 139 -3.60 -59.98 33.12
C ASP A 139 -3.48 -58.77 34.05
N GLU A 140 -2.84 -58.94 35.21
CA GLU A 140 -2.56 -57.85 36.15
C GLU A 140 -1.56 -56.82 35.57
N GLU A 141 -0.55 -57.29 34.84
CA GLU A 141 0.43 -56.43 34.17
C GLU A 141 -0.22 -55.65 33.02
N ILE A 142 -1.11 -56.31 32.26
CA ILE A 142 -1.85 -55.68 31.17
C ILE A 142 -2.71 -54.55 31.73
N ALA A 143 -3.46 -54.79 32.81
CA ALA A 143 -4.29 -53.77 33.44
C ALA A 143 -3.46 -52.55 33.90
N LEU A 144 -2.30 -52.77 34.52
CA LEU A 144 -1.40 -51.70 34.95
C LEU A 144 -0.86 -50.88 33.77
N LEU A 145 -0.50 -51.56 32.68
CA LEU A 145 0.03 -50.92 31.47
C LEU A 145 -1.06 -50.19 30.67
N THR A 146 -2.30 -50.66 30.71
CA THR A 146 -3.45 -49.95 30.13
C THR A 146 -3.69 -48.61 30.86
N GLU A 147 -3.69 -48.61 32.19
CA GLU A 147 -3.79 -47.37 32.97
C GLU A 147 -2.63 -46.41 32.68
N TRP A 148 -1.41 -46.94 32.51
CA TRP A 148 -0.26 -46.12 32.11
C TRP A 148 -0.44 -45.50 30.71
N ALA A 149 -0.96 -46.27 29.75
CA ALA A 149 -1.24 -45.79 28.40
C ALA A 149 -2.26 -44.62 28.42
N ASP A 150 -3.28 -44.69 29.27
CA ASP A 150 -4.26 -43.62 29.45
C ASP A 150 -3.65 -42.34 30.05
N VAL A 151 -2.74 -42.49 31.03
CA VAL A 151 -2.00 -41.36 31.61
C VAL A 151 -1.11 -40.68 30.56
N LEU A 152 -0.34 -41.45 29.79
CA LEU A 152 0.49 -40.94 28.71
C LEU A 152 -0.34 -40.18 27.68
N GLN A 153 -1.49 -40.75 27.33
CA GLN A 153 -2.42 -40.12 26.42
C GLN A 153 -2.90 -38.75 26.92
N HIS A 154 -3.34 -38.68 28.17
CA HIS A 154 -3.79 -37.42 28.77
C HIS A 154 -2.67 -36.36 28.78
N ALA A 155 -1.44 -36.76 29.09
CA ALA A 155 -0.28 -35.88 29.08
C ALA A 155 0.02 -35.32 27.68
N TRP A 156 -0.05 -36.15 26.62
CA TRP A 156 0.10 -35.67 25.25
C TRP A 156 -1.00 -34.70 24.81
N GLU A 157 -2.24 -34.89 25.27
CA GLU A 157 -3.35 -33.97 24.96
C GLU A 157 -3.14 -32.59 25.57
N ALA A 158 -2.71 -32.54 26.83
CA ALA A 158 -2.47 -31.28 27.56
C ALA A 158 -1.34 -30.44 26.95
N LYS A 159 -0.34 -31.07 26.31
CA LYS A 159 0.85 -30.39 25.78
C LYS A 159 0.74 -29.99 24.31
N ARG A 160 -0.40 -30.25 23.65
CA ARG A 160 -0.59 -29.88 22.23
C ARG A 160 -0.89 -28.38 22.09
N PRO A 161 -0.26 -27.68 21.14
CA PRO A 161 -0.60 -26.28 20.85
C PRO A 161 -2.06 -26.18 20.39
N PRO A 162 -2.80 -25.13 20.81
CA PRO A 162 -4.15 -24.90 20.33
C PRO A 162 -4.13 -24.77 18.80
N ARG A 163 -5.10 -25.43 18.17
CA ARG A 163 -5.30 -25.47 16.71
C ARG A 163 -5.10 -24.06 16.12
N SER A 164 -4.06 -23.90 15.30
CA SER A 164 -3.77 -22.60 14.68
C SER A 164 -4.95 -22.12 13.85
N TRP A 165 -5.25 -20.82 13.95
CA TRP A 165 -6.30 -20.14 13.19
C TRP A 165 -5.97 -20.13 11.69
N ASN A 166 -6.38 -21.19 10.99
CA ASN A 166 -6.36 -21.23 9.53
C ASN A 166 -7.70 -20.74 8.96
N LEU A 167 -7.67 -20.01 7.84
CA LEU A 167 -8.86 -19.55 7.10
C LEU A 167 -9.89 -20.67 6.84
N ALA A 168 -9.42 -21.91 6.68
CA ALA A 168 -10.27 -23.09 6.49
C ALA A 168 -11.08 -23.48 7.75
N SER A 169 -10.56 -23.26 8.97
CA SER A 169 -11.30 -23.54 10.20
C SER A 169 -12.33 -22.44 10.51
N LEU A 170 -12.09 -21.22 10.05
CA LEU A 170 -13.07 -20.13 10.10
C LEU A 170 -14.23 -20.39 9.12
N GLN A 171 -13.92 -20.92 7.92
CA GLN A 171 -14.94 -21.39 6.98
C GLN A 171 -15.74 -22.59 7.52
N SER A 172 -15.09 -23.55 8.21
CA SER A 172 -15.80 -24.69 8.80
C SER A 172 -16.61 -24.30 10.03
N ALA A 173 -16.11 -23.42 10.90
CA ALA A 173 -16.85 -22.89 12.05
C ALA A 173 -18.07 -22.05 11.62
N VAL A 174 -17.94 -21.24 10.57
CA VAL A 174 -19.07 -20.52 9.97
C VAL A 174 -20.07 -21.50 9.34
N ARG A 175 -19.62 -22.56 8.64
CA ARG A 175 -20.51 -23.60 8.11
C ARG A 175 -21.22 -24.40 9.21
N GLU A 176 -20.53 -24.72 10.30
CA GLU A 176 -21.11 -25.44 11.44
C GLU A 176 -22.08 -24.56 12.22
N ALA A 177 -21.78 -23.28 12.40
CA ALA A 177 -22.71 -22.30 12.99
C ALA A 177 -23.96 -22.12 12.11
N LEU A 178 -23.81 -22.07 10.78
CA LEU A 178 -24.94 -22.06 9.84
C LEU A 178 -25.74 -23.38 9.84
N ARG A 179 -25.10 -24.52 10.14
CA ARG A 179 -25.75 -25.85 10.19
C ARG A 179 -26.46 -26.12 11.51
N ARG A 180 -25.92 -25.67 12.65
CA ARG A 180 -26.54 -25.84 13.99
C ARG A 180 -27.83 -25.05 14.16
N ASP A 181 -27.99 -23.93 13.44
CA ASP A 181 -29.21 -23.10 13.47
C ASP A 181 -30.35 -23.66 12.59
N ARG A 182 -30.28 -24.93 12.14
CA ARG A 182 -31.32 -25.63 11.37
C ARG A 182 -32.47 -26.21 12.21
N ALA A 183 -32.47 -26.09 13.53
CA ALA A 183 -33.58 -26.53 14.38
C ALA A 183 -34.54 -25.36 14.73
N ASP A 184 -35.77 -25.44 14.21
CA ASP A 184 -37.04 -24.89 14.71
C ASP A 184 -37.16 -23.40 15.10
N LYS A 185 -36.30 -22.50 14.61
CA LYS A 185 -36.46 -21.05 14.80
C LYS A 185 -36.87 -20.30 13.52
N PRO A 186 -37.81 -19.33 13.60
CA PRO A 186 -38.17 -18.45 12.48
C PRO A 186 -36.94 -17.72 11.93
N TRP A 187 -36.89 -17.54 10.62
CA TRP A 187 -35.70 -17.04 9.90
C TRP A 187 -35.19 -15.67 10.42
N TRP A 188 -36.05 -14.82 10.98
CA TRP A 188 -35.69 -13.51 11.55
C TRP A 188 -35.08 -13.55 12.97
N LYS A 189 -35.14 -14.69 13.68
CA LYS A 189 -34.53 -14.88 15.02
C LYS A 189 -33.21 -15.67 14.96
N ARG A 190 -32.76 -16.08 13.78
CA ARG A 190 -31.52 -16.84 13.60
C ARG A 190 -30.32 -15.92 13.79
N ARG A 191 -29.31 -16.36 14.53
CA ARG A 191 -28.13 -15.51 14.80
C ARG A 191 -27.35 -15.24 13.52
N ALA A 192 -27.36 -16.20 12.59
CA ALA A 192 -26.75 -16.06 11.28
C ALA A 192 -27.42 -14.96 10.42
N THR A 193 -28.75 -14.84 10.44
CA THR A 193 -29.46 -13.82 9.64
C THR A 193 -29.27 -12.43 10.22
N LEU A 194 -29.31 -12.30 11.55
CA LEU A 194 -28.96 -11.06 12.26
C LEU A 194 -27.51 -10.64 12.00
N ALA A 195 -26.56 -11.57 12.04
CA ALA A 195 -25.16 -11.28 11.73
C ALA A 195 -24.97 -10.85 10.28
N SER A 196 -25.63 -11.53 9.32
CA SER A 196 -25.57 -11.11 7.91
C SER A 196 -26.24 -9.76 7.66
N ALA A 197 -27.34 -9.46 8.35
CA ALA A 197 -28.02 -8.17 8.24
C ALA A 197 -27.19 -7.03 8.84
N ALA A 198 -26.54 -7.27 9.99
CA ALA A 198 -25.61 -6.32 10.59
C ALA A 198 -24.40 -6.07 9.68
N LEU A 199 -23.81 -7.12 9.10
CA LEU A 199 -22.71 -6.99 8.14
C LEU A 199 -23.13 -6.18 6.90
N LEU A 200 -24.31 -6.48 6.35
CA LEU A 200 -24.86 -5.74 5.21
C LEU A 200 -25.11 -4.27 5.56
N ALA A 201 -25.63 -3.97 6.75
CA ALA A 201 -25.83 -2.61 7.22
C ALA A 201 -24.51 -1.84 7.37
N ILE A 202 -23.44 -2.48 7.85
CA ILE A 202 -22.10 -1.90 7.93
C ILE A 202 -21.54 -1.63 6.52
N LEU A 203 -21.68 -2.58 5.60
CA LEU A 203 -21.22 -2.45 4.22
C LEU A 203 -21.95 -1.35 3.43
N LEU A 204 -23.23 -1.11 3.74
CA LEU A 204 -24.04 -0.06 3.14
C LEU A 204 -23.94 1.29 3.86
N PHE A 205 -23.20 1.37 4.99
CA PHE A 205 -23.06 2.61 5.74
C PHE A 205 -22.37 3.70 4.88
N PRO A 206 -22.95 4.91 4.76
CA PRO A 206 -22.45 5.94 3.87
C PRO A 206 -21.20 6.62 4.47
N VAL A 207 -20.06 6.43 3.81
CA VAL A 207 -18.77 7.07 4.17
C VAL A 207 -18.39 8.13 3.14
N ARG A 208 -17.72 9.21 3.57
CA ARG A 208 -17.21 10.24 2.65
C ARG A 208 -16.09 9.66 1.79
N LEU A 209 -16.21 9.76 0.47
CA LEU A 209 -15.16 9.32 -0.45
C LEU A 209 -14.02 10.35 -0.43
N THR A 210 -12.85 9.97 0.09
CA THR A 210 -11.67 10.84 0.12
C THR A 210 -10.54 10.27 -0.72
N VAL A 211 -9.82 11.15 -1.40
CA VAL A 211 -8.62 10.83 -2.17
C VAL A 211 -7.47 11.76 -1.76
N LEU A 212 -6.27 11.21 -1.72
CA LEU A 212 -5.05 11.95 -1.46
C LEU A 212 -4.34 12.24 -2.78
N ALA A 213 -3.86 13.46 -2.95
CA ALA A 213 -3.14 13.92 -4.13
C ALA A 213 -1.97 14.82 -3.69
N PRO A 214 -0.81 14.78 -4.37
CA PRO A 214 0.21 15.80 -4.18
C PRO A 214 -0.36 17.19 -4.47
N GLY A 215 -0.08 18.18 -3.63
CA GLY A 215 -0.57 19.54 -3.82
C GLY A 215 0.43 20.59 -3.36
N GLU A 216 0.18 21.82 -3.79
CA GLU A 216 1.01 22.98 -3.49
C GLU A 216 0.19 24.26 -3.41
N LEU A 217 0.73 25.25 -2.70
CA LEU A 217 0.16 26.60 -2.66
C LEU A 217 0.67 27.39 -3.86
N VAL A 218 -0.27 27.90 -4.66
CA VAL A 218 0.02 28.64 -5.89
C VAL A 218 -0.76 29.95 -5.89
N PRO A 219 -0.30 30.97 -6.64
CA PRO A 219 -1.09 32.19 -6.82
C PRO A 219 -2.43 31.89 -7.50
N ALA A 220 -3.52 32.46 -7.01
CA ALA A 220 -4.84 32.24 -7.58
C ALA A 220 -5.03 32.99 -8.91
N ASN A 221 -4.72 34.29 -8.93
CA ASN A 221 -4.86 35.11 -10.13
C ASN A 221 -3.56 35.88 -10.43
N PRO A 222 -2.45 35.21 -10.82
CA PRO A 222 -1.18 35.89 -11.13
C PRO A 222 -1.27 36.73 -12.40
N ALA A 223 -0.64 37.90 -12.38
CA ALA A 223 -0.49 38.76 -13.55
C ALA A 223 0.72 38.25 -14.33
N VAL A 224 0.46 37.66 -15.49
CA VAL A 224 1.49 37.09 -16.34
C VAL A 224 2.12 38.21 -17.16
N ILE A 225 3.39 38.52 -16.91
CA ILE A 225 4.14 39.53 -17.65
C ILE A 225 4.77 38.87 -18.87
N ARG A 226 4.34 39.33 -20.03
CA ARG A 226 4.75 38.83 -21.33
C ARG A 226 5.61 39.86 -22.03
N SER A 227 6.45 39.39 -22.95
CA SER A 227 7.24 40.29 -23.80
C SER A 227 6.32 41.16 -24.66
N PRO A 228 6.40 42.50 -24.56
CA PRO A 228 5.57 43.41 -25.38
C PRO A 228 6.10 43.56 -26.81
N LEU A 229 7.35 43.19 -27.06
CA LEU A 229 8.05 43.28 -28.33
C LEU A 229 9.07 42.14 -28.49
N GLU A 230 9.64 42.00 -29.68
CA GLU A 230 10.75 41.09 -29.94
C GLU A 230 12.07 41.80 -29.63
N GLY A 231 12.95 41.16 -28.87
CA GLY A 231 14.23 41.75 -28.50
C GLY A 231 15.03 40.88 -27.53
N VAL A 232 16.20 41.39 -27.13
CA VAL A 232 17.08 40.75 -26.15
C VAL A 232 16.91 41.45 -24.80
N ILE A 233 16.78 40.68 -23.73
CA ILE A 233 16.70 41.24 -22.37
C ILE A 233 18.12 41.67 -21.93
N GLU A 234 18.28 42.94 -21.59
CA GLU A 234 19.57 43.50 -21.15
C GLU A 234 19.80 43.26 -19.66
N ARG A 235 18.80 43.56 -18.83
CA ARG A 235 18.91 43.50 -17.37
C ARG A 235 17.56 43.35 -16.68
N PHE A 236 17.62 42.81 -15.47
CA PHE A 236 16.51 42.81 -14.52
C PHE A 236 16.75 43.85 -13.42
N HIS A 237 15.70 44.57 -13.05
CA HIS A 237 15.70 45.54 -11.94
C HIS A 237 15.19 44.93 -10.63
N VAL A 238 14.56 43.76 -10.70
CA VAL A 238 13.96 43.07 -9.55
C VAL A 238 14.58 41.70 -9.37
N LYS A 239 14.65 41.24 -8.12
CA LYS A 239 15.11 39.91 -7.76
C LYS A 239 13.95 38.91 -7.73
N PRO A 240 14.23 37.61 -7.89
CA PRO A 240 13.23 36.56 -7.69
C PRO A 240 12.64 36.64 -6.29
N ASN A 241 11.32 36.48 -6.20
CA ASN A 241 10.54 36.55 -4.98
C ASN A 241 10.58 37.92 -4.26
N GLU A 242 10.98 38.99 -4.96
CA GLU A 242 10.95 40.35 -4.43
C GLU A 242 9.54 40.96 -4.51
N ALA A 243 9.19 41.76 -3.51
CA ALA A 243 7.96 42.53 -3.52
C ALA A 243 8.10 43.74 -4.45
N VAL A 244 7.19 43.87 -5.41
CA VAL A 244 7.15 44.95 -6.39
C VAL A 244 5.91 45.81 -6.21
N LYS A 245 6.03 47.10 -6.49
CA LYS A 245 4.92 48.05 -6.54
C LYS A 245 4.44 48.25 -7.97
N LYS A 246 3.20 48.70 -8.13
CA LYS A 246 2.67 49.16 -9.41
C LYS A 246 3.59 50.23 -10.00
N ASP A 247 3.81 50.12 -11.31
CA ASP A 247 4.66 50.99 -12.13
C ASP A 247 6.16 50.90 -11.80
N GLN A 248 6.58 49.94 -10.97
CA GLN A 248 8.00 49.66 -10.73
C GLN A 248 8.64 48.97 -11.94
N PRO A 249 9.85 49.37 -12.37
CA PRO A 249 10.59 48.69 -13.43
C PRO A 249 10.90 47.24 -13.07
N LEU A 250 10.67 46.32 -14.01
CA LEU A 250 10.93 44.89 -13.86
C LEU A 250 12.19 44.46 -14.60
N PHE A 251 12.23 44.70 -15.91
CA PHE A 251 13.35 44.40 -16.78
C PHE A 251 13.34 45.32 -18.00
N ASP A 252 14.52 45.48 -18.59
CA ASP A 252 14.72 46.27 -19.81
C ASP A 252 15.17 45.38 -20.97
N PHE A 253 14.75 45.75 -22.17
CA PHE A 253 15.36 45.27 -23.41
C PHE A 253 16.61 46.07 -23.77
N ASP A 254 17.46 45.52 -24.63
CA ASP A 254 18.55 46.27 -25.27
C ASP A 254 17.97 47.43 -26.08
N GLN A 255 18.13 48.63 -25.53
CA GLN A 255 17.59 49.86 -26.08
C GLN A 255 18.46 50.45 -27.20
N ALA A 256 19.74 50.07 -27.31
CA ALA A 256 20.66 50.76 -28.21
C ALA A 256 20.18 50.68 -29.66
N GLN A 257 19.70 49.50 -30.07
CA GLN A 257 19.19 49.29 -31.42
C GLN A 257 17.85 50.00 -31.66
N LEU A 258 16.93 49.94 -30.68
CA LEU A 258 15.60 50.56 -30.79
C LEU A 258 15.69 52.10 -30.81
N ALA A 259 16.50 52.68 -29.92
CA ALA A 259 16.73 54.11 -29.84
C ALA A 259 17.42 54.65 -31.10
N SER A 260 18.39 53.93 -31.64
CA SER A 260 19.06 54.31 -32.90
C SER A 260 18.08 54.34 -34.08
N ARG A 261 17.23 53.31 -34.21
CA ARG A 261 16.18 53.28 -35.25
C ARG A 261 15.18 54.41 -35.08
N ALA A 262 14.73 54.70 -33.86
CA ALA A 262 13.83 55.81 -33.58
C ALA A 262 14.47 57.17 -33.98
N ALA A 263 15.73 57.40 -33.61
CA ALA A 263 16.44 58.63 -33.98
C ALA A 263 16.60 58.80 -35.50
N VAL A 264 16.87 57.72 -36.24
CA VAL A 264 16.92 57.74 -37.71
C VAL A 264 15.56 58.09 -38.32
N ALA A 265 14.48 57.52 -37.80
CA ALA A 265 13.12 57.82 -38.27
C ALA A 265 12.71 59.27 -37.98
N GLU A 266 13.06 59.80 -36.81
CA GLU A 266 12.85 61.21 -36.46
C GLU A 266 13.56 62.16 -37.43
N GLN A 267 14.81 61.85 -37.79
CA GLN A 267 15.57 62.64 -38.76
C GLN A 267 14.98 62.54 -40.17
N ALA A 268 14.48 61.36 -40.56
CA ALA A 268 13.81 61.16 -41.84
C ALA A 268 12.50 61.97 -41.92
N LEU A 269 11.72 62.03 -40.84
CA LEU A 269 10.54 62.88 -40.73
C LEU A 269 10.90 64.36 -40.87
N ALA A 270 11.91 64.84 -40.13
CA ALA A 270 12.37 66.23 -40.21
C ALA A 270 12.83 66.61 -41.64
N THR A 271 13.46 65.67 -42.35
CA THR A 271 13.85 65.84 -43.75
C THR A 271 12.64 65.95 -44.67
N ALA A 272 11.64 65.07 -44.52
CA ALA A 272 10.40 65.12 -45.30
C ALA A 272 9.61 66.43 -45.06
N GLU A 273 9.58 66.93 -43.81
CA GLU A 273 8.99 68.22 -43.47
C GLU A 273 9.75 69.41 -44.09
N ALA A 274 11.08 69.33 -44.19
CA ALA A 274 11.88 70.33 -44.88
C ALA A 274 11.63 70.32 -46.40
N GLU A 275 11.59 69.13 -47.02
CA GLU A 275 11.25 68.95 -48.45
C GLU A 275 9.86 69.53 -48.77
N TYR A 276 8.86 69.25 -47.93
CA TYR A 276 7.51 69.80 -48.09
C TYR A 276 7.50 71.33 -47.99
N ARG A 277 8.20 71.92 -47.02
CA ARG A 277 8.31 73.39 -46.89
C ARG A 277 8.97 74.03 -48.11
N GLN A 278 10.00 73.40 -48.65
CA GLN A 278 10.67 73.88 -49.87
C GLN A 278 9.73 73.79 -51.09
N ALA A 279 9.03 72.66 -51.25
CA ALA A 279 8.07 72.47 -52.34
C ALA A 279 6.88 73.43 -52.25
N LEU A 280 6.42 73.75 -51.03
CA LEU A 280 5.35 74.73 -50.79
C LEU A 280 5.77 76.12 -51.29
N GLN A 281 7.02 76.53 -51.04
CA GLN A 281 7.56 77.80 -51.55
C GLN A 281 7.65 77.81 -53.08
N GLN A 282 8.06 76.71 -53.70
CA GLN A 282 8.15 76.60 -55.16
C GLN A 282 6.77 76.60 -55.84
N ALA A 283 5.77 75.96 -55.23
CA ALA A 283 4.40 75.89 -55.73
C ALA A 283 3.65 77.23 -55.74
N LEU A 284 4.17 78.26 -55.06
CA LEU A 284 3.69 79.63 -55.18
C LEU A 284 4.06 80.26 -56.54
N ASN A 285 5.17 79.82 -57.14
CA ASN A 285 5.71 80.37 -58.39
C ASN A 285 5.45 79.47 -59.61
N ASP A 286 5.34 78.15 -59.41
CA ASP A 286 5.08 77.16 -60.48
C ASP A 286 3.81 76.33 -60.20
N GLY A 287 2.82 76.43 -61.07
CA GLY A 287 1.56 75.71 -60.98
C GLY A 287 1.69 74.19 -61.08
N LYS A 288 2.77 73.66 -61.69
CA LYS A 288 3.02 72.21 -61.77
C LYS A 288 3.42 71.60 -60.42
N SER A 289 4.04 72.37 -59.52
CA SER A 289 4.51 71.87 -58.23
C SER A 289 3.37 71.60 -57.22
N LYS A 290 2.14 72.06 -57.51
CA LYS A 290 0.96 71.81 -56.65
C LYS A 290 0.59 70.33 -56.55
N SER A 291 0.80 69.52 -57.59
CA SER A 291 0.51 68.08 -57.55
C SER A 291 1.52 67.30 -56.68
N GLN A 292 2.75 67.80 -56.57
CA GLN A 292 3.80 67.18 -55.74
C GLN A 292 3.57 67.37 -54.25
N LEU A 293 2.85 68.41 -53.84
CA LEU A 293 2.52 68.68 -52.43
C LEU A 293 1.69 67.55 -51.81
N ALA A 294 0.73 66.99 -52.55
CA ALA A 294 -0.09 65.88 -52.06
C ALA A 294 0.75 64.63 -51.78
N THR A 295 1.70 64.31 -52.67
CA THR A 295 2.63 63.19 -52.50
C THR A 295 3.57 63.40 -51.32
N LEU A 296 4.14 64.60 -51.17
CA LEU A 296 5.03 64.94 -50.05
C LEU A 296 4.28 64.93 -48.71
N GLN A 297 3.03 65.38 -48.68
CA GLN A 297 2.18 65.29 -47.51
C GLN A 297 1.91 63.82 -47.13
N GLY A 298 1.63 62.95 -48.11
CA GLY A 298 1.53 61.50 -47.88
C GLY A 298 2.82 60.90 -47.29
N LYS A 299 3.98 61.34 -47.78
CA LYS A 299 5.31 60.92 -47.26
C LYS A 299 5.54 61.39 -45.83
N ILE A 300 5.11 62.60 -45.46
CA ILE A 300 5.19 63.09 -44.07
C ILE A 300 4.35 62.21 -43.16
N GLU A 301 3.09 61.94 -43.51
CA GLU A 301 2.21 61.12 -42.68
C GLU A 301 2.74 59.68 -42.54
N GLU A 302 3.32 59.11 -43.59
CA GLU A 302 4.01 57.81 -43.53
C GLU A 302 5.18 57.84 -42.53
N ARG A 303 6.08 58.84 -42.63
CA ARG A 303 7.25 58.97 -41.73
C ARG A 303 6.85 59.29 -40.30
N ARG A 304 5.75 60.02 -40.11
CA ARG A 304 5.18 60.34 -38.81
C ARG A 304 4.67 59.07 -38.13
N ALA A 305 3.92 58.24 -38.86
CA ALA A 305 3.45 56.95 -38.37
C ALA A 305 4.62 56.00 -38.04
N GLU A 306 5.67 55.97 -38.86
CA GLU A 306 6.88 55.18 -38.61
C GLU A 306 7.62 55.63 -37.34
N THR A 307 7.76 56.95 -37.14
CA THR A 307 8.39 57.53 -35.94
C THR A 307 7.58 57.23 -34.68
N GLU A 308 6.26 57.40 -34.73
CA GLU A 308 5.37 57.10 -33.60
C GLU A 308 5.43 55.60 -33.22
N PHE A 309 5.45 54.73 -34.22
CA PHE A 309 5.61 53.29 -34.00
C PHE A 309 6.93 52.95 -33.30
N LEU A 310 8.05 53.50 -33.77
CA LEU A 310 9.38 53.24 -33.19
C LEU A 310 9.54 53.87 -31.80
N ARG A 311 9.02 55.07 -31.57
CA ARG A 311 8.95 55.68 -30.22
C ARG A 311 8.17 54.78 -29.26
N GLY A 312 7.02 54.28 -29.69
CA GLY A 312 6.24 53.34 -28.89
C GLY A 312 6.97 52.02 -28.61
N GLN A 313 7.87 51.56 -29.50
CA GLN A 313 8.72 50.40 -29.19
C GLN A 313 9.77 50.71 -28.13
N VAL A 314 10.40 51.89 -28.18
CA VAL A 314 11.35 52.33 -27.16
C VAL A 314 10.67 52.43 -25.79
N GLU A 315 9.46 52.98 -25.72
CA GLU A 315 8.70 53.05 -24.46
C GLU A 315 8.37 51.65 -23.91
N ARG A 316 7.95 50.73 -24.79
CA ARG A 316 7.66 49.33 -24.43
C ARG A 316 8.91 48.51 -24.13
N ALA A 317 10.11 49.03 -24.38
CA ALA A 317 11.37 48.38 -24.01
C ALA A 317 11.60 48.40 -22.48
N HIS A 318 10.90 49.27 -21.76
CA HIS A 318 10.88 49.30 -20.29
C HIS A 318 9.62 48.61 -19.78
N VAL A 319 9.77 47.41 -19.22
CA VAL A 319 8.61 46.66 -18.73
C VAL A 319 8.37 46.98 -17.27
N LEU A 320 7.21 47.56 -16.97
CA LEU A 320 6.79 47.95 -15.63
C LEU A 320 5.79 46.93 -15.03
N ALA A 321 5.71 46.92 -13.71
CA ALA A 321 4.74 46.11 -12.98
C ALA A 321 3.32 46.68 -13.09
N PRO A 322 2.32 45.93 -13.58
CA PRO A 322 0.94 46.42 -13.71
C PRO A 322 0.19 46.57 -12.37
N ARG A 323 0.71 45.97 -11.29
CA ARG A 323 0.13 46.00 -9.95
C ARG A 323 1.16 45.62 -8.88
N ASP A 324 0.81 45.89 -7.62
CA ASP A 324 1.58 45.44 -6.47
C ASP A 324 1.57 43.91 -6.33
N GLY A 325 2.68 43.32 -5.89
CA GLY A 325 2.76 41.88 -5.66
C GLY A 325 4.18 41.37 -5.43
N ILE A 326 4.38 40.06 -5.60
CA ILE A 326 5.66 39.38 -5.54
C ILE A 326 6.01 38.90 -6.94
N ALA A 327 7.22 39.22 -7.42
CA ALA A 327 7.73 38.79 -8.71
C ALA A 327 8.20 37.32 -8.64
N LEU A 328 7.51 36.44 -9.34
CA LEU A 328 7.75 35.00 -9.40
C LEU A 328 8.38 34.64 -10.76
N PHE A 329 9.65 34.27 -10.72
CA PHE A 329 10.45 33.75 -11.81
C PHE A 329 11.67 33.02 -11.23
N ASP A 330 12.38 32.27 -12.08
CA ASP A 330 13.53 31.46 -11.68
C ASP A 330 14.80 32.33 -11.55
N ASP A 331 15.87 32.04 -12.29
CA ASP A 331 17.11 32.81 -12.24
C ASP A 331 17.12 33.95 -13.29
N PRO A 332 17.34 35.22 -12.90
CA PRO A 332 17.52 36.32 -13.86
C PRO A 332 18.63 36.05 -14.89
N SER A 333 19.66 35.31 -14.53
CA SER A 333 20.85 35.03 -15.35
C SER A 333 20.52 34.22 -16.61
N GLU A 334 19.47 33.39 -16.58
CA GLU A 334 19.01 32.62 -17.75
C GLU A 334 18.30 33.49 -18.80
N TRP A 335 17.86 34.67 -18.40
CA TRP A 335 17.12 35.60 -19.24
C TRP A 335 18.00 36.72 -19.79
N ILE A 336 19.01 37.17 -19.05
CA ILE A 336 19.92 38.22 -19.49
C ILE A 336 20.68 37.75 -20.74
N GLY A 337 20.59 38.52 -21.83
CA GLY A 337 21.18 38.19 -23.13
C GLY A 337 20.37 37.20 -23.97
N ARG A 338 19.23 36.69 -23.47
CA ARG A 338 18.37 35.79 -24.22
C ARG A 338 17.42 36.57 -25.17
N PRO A 339 17.34 36.20 -26.46
CA PRO A 339 16.31 36.73 -27.35
C PRO A 339 14.94 36.15 -26.99
N VAL A 340 13.92 37.02 -26.96
CA VAL A 340 12.54 36.65 -26.65
C VAL A 340 11.57 37.17 -27.71
N ALA A 341 10.49 36.44 -27.94
CA ALA A 341 9.46 36.79 -28.90
C ALA A 341 8.28 37.52 -28.23
N THR A 342 7.57 38.34 -29.00
CA THR A 342 6.33 38.99 -28.54
C THR A 342 5.33 37.96 -27.99
N GLY A 343 4.84 38.18 -26.77
CA GLY A 343 3.90 37.29 -26.10
C GLY A 343 4.54 36.16 -25.27
N GLU A 344 5.85 35.95 -25.37
CA GLU A 344 6.59 35.01 -24.53
C GLU A 344 6.45 35.38 -23.05
N ARG A 345 6.19 34.39 -22.19
CA ARG A 345 5.99 34.59 -20.77
C ARG A 345 7.33 34.66 -20.06
N ILE A 346 7.64 35.81 -19.47
CA ILE A 346 8.92 36.05 -18.79
C ILE A 346 8.76 35.81 -17.28
N LEU A 347 7.87 36.57 -16.62
CA LEU A 347 7.65 36.46 -15.17
C LEU A 347 6.18 36.56 -14.79
N ARG A 348 5.84 36.26 -13.54
CA ARG A 348 4.47 36.38 -12.99
C ARG A 348 4.48 37.25 -11.75
N ILE A 349 3.49 38.10 -11.56
CA ILE A 349 3.31 38.90 -10.34
C ILE A 349 2.08 38.43 -9.59
N ALA A 350 2.28 37.93 -8.38
CA ALA A 350 1.23 37.42 -7.51
C ALA A 350 1.00 38.33 -6.31
N ALA A 351 -0.26 38.58 -5.93
CA ALA A 351 -0.50 39.28 -4.67
C ALA A 351 -0.20 38.33 -3.50
N PRO A 352 0.42 38.80 -2.39
CA PRO A 352 0.83 37.94 -1.27
C PRO A 352 -0.34 37.14 -0.65
N ASP A 353 -1.53 37.76 -0.60
CA ASP A 353 -2.72 37.16 0.01
C ASP A 353 -3.60 36.37 -1.00
N ASP A 354 -3.27 36.40 -2.29
CA ASP A 354 -4.07 35.76 -3.36
C ASP A 354 -3.52 34.38 -3.69
N VAL A 355 -3.72 33.45 -2.75
CA VAL A 355 -3.22 32.07 -2.82
C VAL A 355 -4.39 31.10 -3.04
N GLU A 356 -4.16 30.04 -3.80
CA GLU A 356 -5.05 28.89 -3.89
C GLU A 356 -4.25 27.57 -3.84
N VAL A 357 -4.93 26.49 -3.51
CA VAL A 357 -4.36 25.15 -3.51
C VAL A 357 -4.45 24.59 -4.92
N GLU A 358 -3.32 24.14 -5.47
CA GLU A 358 -3.27 23.30 -6.66
C GLU A 358 -2.92 21.88 -6.26
N ALA A 359 -3.79 20.93 -6.59
CA ALA A 359 -3.60 19.52 -6.32
C ALA A 359 -3.63 18.73 -7.62
N TRP A 360 -2.80 17.70 -7.70
CA TRP A 360 -2.66 16.87 -8.89
C TRP A 360 -3.23 15.46 -8.66
N LEU A 361 -4.47 15.27 -9.10
CA LEU A 361 -5.23 14.04 -8.93
C LEU A 361 -4.86 13.00 -9.98
N ALA A 362 -4.28 11.87 -9.56
CA ALA A 362 -3.92 10.78 -10.46
C ALA A 362 -5.16 10.20 -11.17
N VAL A 363 -5.01 9.81 -12.44
CA VAL A 363 -6.12 9.28 -13.26
C VAL A 363 -6.78 8.05 -12.63
N GLY A 364 -5.99 7.16 -12.02
CA GLY A 364 -6.51 5.96 -11.33
C GLY A 364 -7.28 6.23 -10.05
N ASP A 365 -7.08 7.41 -9.44
CA ASP A 365 -7.80 7.85 -8.24
C ASP A 365 -8.84 8.94 -8.56
N ALA A 366 -9.13 9.18 -9.85
CA ALA A 366 -10.10 10.17 -10.28
C ALA A 366 -11.50 9.85 -9.73
N ILE A 367 -12.01 10.73 -8.88
CA ILE A 367 -13.35 10.66 -8.32
C ILE A 367 -14.15 11.88 -8.80
N ARG A 368 -15.48 11.77 -8.79
CA ARG A 368 -16.35 12.92 -9.07
C ARG A 368 -16.26 13.91 -7.90
N LEU A 369 -15.59 15.02 -8.15
CA LEU A 369 -15.46 16.16 -7.25
C LEU A 369 -16.37 17.28 -7.77
N GLU A 370 -17.27 17.76 -6.92
CA GLU A 370 -18.16 18.87 -7.25
C GLU A 370 -17.49 20.21 -6.86
N PRO A 371 -17.74 21.29 -7.60
CA PRO A 371 -17.36 22.63 -7.16
C PRO A 371 -17.97 22.92 -5.78
N GLY A 372 -17.17 23.50 -4.88
CA GLY A 372 -17.53 23.77 -3.49
C GLY A 372 -17.26 22.62 -2.52
N ALA A 373 -16.75 21.48 -2.96
CA ALA A 373 -16.44 20.37 -2.05
C ALA A 373 -15.22 20.64 -1.15
N ASP A 374 -15.21 20.05 0.05
CA ASP A 374 -14.15 20.23 1.05
C ASP A 374 -12.78 19.70 0.55
N ALA A 375 -11.75 20.54 0.61
CA ALA A 375 -10.36 20.20 0.36
C ALA A 375 -9.48 20.63 1.54
N GLN A 376 -8.47 19.83 1.87
CA GLN A 376 -7.51 20.14 2.93
C GLN A 376 -6.10 19.90 2.44
N LEU A 377 -5.24 20.91 2.49
CA LEU A 377 -3.83 20.77 2.15
C LEU A 377 -2.99 20.63 3.42
N TYR A 378 -2.34 19.49 3.58
CA TYR A 378 -1.35 19.25 4.63
C TYR A 378 0.02 19.59 4.07
N LEU A 379 0.60 20.72 4.47
CA LEU A 379 1.93 21.12 4.01
C LEU A 379 3.01 20.23 4.61
N SER A 380 4.06 19.96 3.84
CA SER A 380 5.22 19.22 4.35
C SER A 380 5.95 19.98 5.45
N ALA A 381 5.87 21.32 5.44
CA ALA A 381 6.46 22.18 6.47
C ALA A 381 5.63 22.24 7.76
N ASP A 382 4.31 21.99 7.68
CA ASP A 382 3.40 22.00 8.84
C ASP A 382 2.29 20.96 8.64
N PRO A 383 2.56 19.69 8.96
CA PRO A 383 1.61 18.60 8.73
C PRO A 383 0.48 18.57 9.76
N LEU A 384 0.58 19.31 10.87
CA LEU A 384 -0.41 19.30 11.95
C LEU A 384 -1.49 20.36 11.75
N ALA A 385 -1.19 21.46 11.04
CA ALA A 385 -2.14 22.50 10.71
C ALA A 385 -2.54 22.45 9.22
N PRO A 386 -3.62 21.70 8.85
CA PRO A 386 -4.10 21.69 7.47
C PRO A 386 -4.65 23.05 7.06
N VAL A 387 -4.38 23.42 5.82
CA VAL A 387 -4.99 24.58 5.17
C VAL A 387 -6.33 24.15 4.59
N ALA A 388 -7.42 24.70 5.13
CA ALA A 388 -8.78 24.46 4.65
C ALA A 388 -9.06 25.25 3.36
N ALA A 389 -9.66 24.57 2.39
CA ALA A 389 -9.99 25.12 1.08
C ALA A 389 -11.25 24.45 0.51
N HIS A 390 -11.90 25.09 -0.45
CA HIS A 390 -13.00 24.51 -1.22
C HIS A 390 -12.63 24.37 -2.69
N ILE A 391 -13.00 23.26 -3.30
CA ILE A 391 -12.71 22.97 -4.70
C ILE A 391 -13.40 24.02 -5.59
N ARG A 392 -12.62 24.75 -6.39
CA ARG A 392 -13.15 25.70 -7.37
C ARG A 392 -13.49 24.99 -8.67
N TYR A 393 -12.53 24.22 -9.21
CA TYR A 393 -12.74 23.41 -10.40
C TYR A 393 -11.71 22.27 -10.50
N VAL A 394 -12.06 21.27 -11.30
CA VAL A 394 -11.17 20.18 -11.75
C VAL A 394 -11.01 20.32 -13.26
N ALA A 395 -9.77 20.28 -13.75
CA ALA A 395 -9.51 20.32 -15.18
C ALA A 395 -10.14 19.11 -15.89
N TYR A 396 -10.76 19.34 -17.04
CA TYR A 396 -11.41 18.28 -17.83
C TYR A 396 -10.42 17.30 -18.45
N GLU A 397 -9.21 17.76 -18.76
CA GLU A 397 -8.16 16.96 -19.38
C GLU A 397 -7.03 16.67 -18.39
N ALA A 398 -6.52 15.45 -18.46
CA ALA A 398 -5.33 15.06 -17.72
C ALA A 398 -4.09 15.64 -18.40
N GLN A 399 -3.21 16.26 -17.62
CA GLN A 399 -1.96 16.83 -18.11
C GLN A 399 -0.80 15.89 -17.77
N GLN A 400 0.18 15.84 -18.67
CA GLN A 400 1.43 15.12 -18.41
C GLN A 400 2.29 15.94 -17.44
N ARG A 401 2.66 15.31 -16.32
CA ARG A 401 3.55 15.90 -15.32
C ARG A 401 5.01 15.70 -15.75
N PRO A 402 5.95 16.57 -15.30
CA PRO A 402 7.39 16.32 -15.45
C PRO A 402 7.84 14.92 -15.00
N ASP A 403 7.13 14.33 -14.02
CA ASP A 403 7.38 12.98 -13.51
C ASP A 403 6.93 11.85 -14.49
N GLY A 404 6.42 12.20 -15.68
CA GLY A 404 5.98 11.27 -16.74
C GLY A 404 4.55 10.75 -16.59
N GLY A 405 3.92 10.89 -15.43
CA GLY A 405 2.54 10.48 -15.17
C GLY A 405 1.48 11.48 -15.64
N PHE A 406 0.27 11.00 -15.87
CA PHE A 406 -0.91 11.85 -16.15
C PHE A 406 -1.70 12.13 -14.87
N ALA A 407 -2.12 13.38 -14.69
CA ALA A 407 -2.97 13.80 -13.57
C ALA A 407 -3.93 14.93 -13.97
N TYR A 408 -5.10 14.94 -13.36
CA TYR A 408 -6.03 16.06 -13.43
C TYR A 408 -5.60 17.16 -12.47
N ARG A 409 -5.56 18.40 -12.98
CA ARG A 409 -5.27 19.57 -12.14
C ARG A 409 -6.53 20.02 -11.42
N VAL A 410 -6.48 20.07 -10.10
CA VAL A 410 -7.56 20.53 -9.22
C VAL A 410 -7.14 21.85 -8.61
N ARG A 411 -7.99 22.87 -8.68
CA ARG A 411 -7.76 24.16 -8.01
C ARG A 411 -8.80 24.34 -6.90
N ALA A 412 -8.36 24.71 -5.70
CA ALA A 412 -9.21 24.92 -4.55
C ALA A 412 -8.89 26.26 -3.85
N ALA A 413 -9.90 27.10 -3.64
CA ALA A 413 -9.77 28.40 -3.01
C ALA A 413 -9.69 28.26 -1.48
N LEU A 414 -8.83 29.05 -0.82
CA LEU A 414 -8.72 29.04 0.63
C LEU A 414 -9.90 29.73 1.31
N ASP A 415 -10.23 29.29 2.52
CA ASP A 415 -11.30 29.85 3.34
C ASP A 415 -10.89 31.10 4.12
N GLY A 416 -9.58 31.33 4.22
CA GLY A 416 -9.01 32.45 4.94
C GLY A 416 -7.63 32.81 4.41
N LYS A 417 -7.06 33.89 4.93
CA LYS A 417 -5.70 34.30 4.59
C LYS A 417 -4.71 33.30 5.17
N SER A 418 -4.05 32.54 4.32
CA SER A 418 -2.87 31.78 4.75
C SER A 418 -1.70 32.74 4.86
N GLY A 419 -1.09 32.89 6.04
CA GLY A 419 0.20 33.57 6.20
C GLY A 419 1.38 32.81 5.58
N GLN A 420 1.09 31.77 4.80
CA GLN A 420 2.03 30.85 4.20
C GLN A 420 2.39 31.30 2.78
N ARG A 421 3.66 31.15 2.43
CA ARG A 421 4.20 31.58 1.13
C ARG A 421 3.75 30.64 0.02
N VAL A 422 3.60 31.18 -1.18
CA VAL A 422 3.43 30.40 -2.41
C VAL A 422 4.64 29.49 -2.65
N GLY A 423 4.43 28.36 -3.30
CA GLY A 423 5.45 27.35 -3.62
C GLY A 423 5.63 26.27 -2.55
N LEU A 424 4.95 26.36 -1.40
CA LEU A 424 4.98 25.28 -0.39
C LEU A 424 4.20 24.07 -0.89
N LYS A 425 4.83 22.90 -0.78
CA LYS A 425 4.29 21.61 -1.23
C LYS A 425 3.77 20.77 -0.06
N GLY A 426 2.88 19.84 -0.36
CA GLY A 426 2.24 18.98 0.62
C GLY A 426 1.35 17.92 -0.01
N THR A 427 0.46 17.36 0.80
CA THR A 427 -0.56 16.40 0.37
C THR A 427 -1.95 17.00 0.55
N ALA A 428 -2.69 17.11 -0.54
CA ALA A 428 -4.08 17.53 -0.56
C ALA A 428 -5.01 16.33 -0.36
N LYS A 429 -5.90 16.43 0.62
CA LYS A 429 -7.03 15.52 0.85
C LYS A 429 -8.27 16.13 0.23
N LEU A 430 -8.74 15.52 -0.84
CA LEU A 430 -9.92 15.94 -1.60
C LEU A 430 -11.11 15.08 -1.16
N SER A 431 -12.20 15.72 -0.72
CA SER A 431 -13.42 15.04 -0.29
C SER A 431 -14.47 15.10 -1.39
N GLY A 432 -15.02 13.96 -1.77
CA GLY A 432 -16.16 13.84 -2.68
C GLY A 432 -17.45 13.52 -1.94
N HIS A 433 -18.44 13.05 -2.71
CA HIS A 433 -19.74 12.61 -2.20
C HIS A 433 -19.63 11.38 -1.28
N ARG A 434 -20.70 11.13 -0.52
CA ARG A 434 -20.79 9.92 0.33
C ARG A 434 -21.13 8.70 -0.52
N VAL A 435 -20.38 7.62 -0.32
CA VAL A 435 -20.56 6.34 -1.00
C VAL A 435 -20.71 5.21 0.03
N PRO A 436 -21.36 4.09 -0.31
CA PRO A 436 -21.37 2.90 0.53
C PRO A 436 -19.95 2.40 0.80
N LEU A 437 -19.69 1.93 2.03
CA LEU A 437 -18.38 1.44 2.46
C LEU A 437 -17.86 0.31 1.56
N VAL A 438 -18.75 -0.58 1.10
CA VAL A 438 -18.42 -1.64 0.14
C VAL A 438 -17.77 -1.10 -1.14
N TYR A 439 -18.32 -0.03 -1.71
CA TYR A 439 -17.76 0.61 -2.90
C TYR A 439 -16.42 1.28 -2.60
N TRP A 440 -16.33 1.99 -1.47
CA TRP A 440 -15.08 2.64 -1.04
C TRP A 440 -13.92 1.64 -0.92
N MET A 441 -14.18 0.44 -0.38
CA MET A 441 -13.18 -0.63 -0.22
C MET A 441 -12.83 -1.33 -1.54
N LEU A 442 -13.84 -1.62 -2.37
CA LEU A 442 -13.66 -2.36 -3.62
C LEU A 442 -13.25 -1.49 -4.81
N ARG A 443 -13.26 -0.15 -4.73
CA ARG A 443 -13.01 0.72 -5.89
C ARG A 443 -11.70 0.43 -6.62
N ARG A 444 -10.59 0.25 -5.88
CA ARG A 444 -9.26 0.02 -6.45
C ARG A 444 -9.11 -1.38 -7.05
N PRO A 445 -9.47 -2.48 -6.35
CA PRO A 445 -9.43 -3.78 -6.98
C PRO A 445 -10.42 -3.90 -8.14
N LEU A 446 -11.62 -3.30 -8.07
CA LEU A 446 -12.54 -3.26 -9.21
C LEU A 446 -11.95 -2.53 -10.42
N ALA A 447 -11.25 -1.41 -10.20
CA ALA A 447 -10.58 -0.69 -11.27
C ALA A 447 -9.45 -1.53 -11.91
N ALA A 448 -8.65 -2.24 -11.10
CA ALA A 448 -7.60 -3.13 -11.60
C ALA A 448 -8.17 -4.33 -12.36
N VAL A 449 -9.21 -4.96 -11.82
CA VAL A 449 -9.93 -6.07 -12.48
C VAL A 449 -10.51 -5.61 -13.82
N ARG A 450 -11.11 -4.42 -13.88
CA ARG A 450 -11.59 -3.83 -15.13
C ARG A 450 -10.47 -3.57 -16.13
N GLN A 451 -9.33 -3.04 -15.68
CA GLN A 451 -8.17 -2.81 -16.55
C GLN A 451 -7.63 -4.11 -17.14
N VAL A 452 -7.64 -5.20 -16.37
CA VAL A 452 -7.16 -6.52 -16.82
C VAL A 452 -8.18 -7.25 -17.70
N LEU A 453 -9.47 -7.18 -17.36
CA LEU A 453 -10.55 -7.86 -18.08
C LEU A 453 -11.09 -7.09 -19.29
N GLY A 454 -10.74 -5.80 -19.44
CA GLY A 454 -11.09 -5.00 -20.62
C GLY A 454 -12.57 -4.63 -20.76
N TRP A 455 -13.36 -4.69 -19.67
CA TRP A 455 -14.79 -4.36 -19.64
C TRP A 455 -15.10 -3.20 -18.69
#